data_AF-A0A934LLQ2-F1
#
_entry.id   AF-A0A934LLQ2-F1
#
_cell.length_a   1.000
_cell.length_b   1.000
_cell.length_c   1.000
_cell.angle_alpha   90.00
_cell.angle_beta   90.00
_cell.angle_gamma   90.00
#
_symmetry.space_group_name_H-M   'P 1'
#
loop_
_entity.id
_entity.type
_entity.pdbx_description
1 polymer ?
#
loop_
_entity_poly.entity_id
_entity_poly.type
_entity_poly.pdbx_seq_one_letter_code
_entity_poly.pdbx_strand_id
1 'polypeptide(L)'
;MPSDSEFPVDKLIRLYQEHAVEFMAKKVYRNLQRTSSRNGILKAEAVFQVASLLQKYGVNRLTDMNKIIGNPAFEADFKKIQGQSSGISLRYFYMLAGVESEIKPDRMVIRFIESALGRPVKMEECHPLLVETCNLLTSDYPNLKLRSLDHAIWQFQRVR
;
A
#
# COMPACT_ATOMS: atom_id res chain seq x y z
N MET A 1 -18.38 0.67 13.76
CA MET A 1 -18.82 2.07 13.75
C MET A 1 -17.95 2.82 12.73
N PRO A 2 -18.48 3.33 11.61
CA PRO A 2 -17.73 4.31 10.83
C PRO A 2 -17.64 5.58 11.68
N SER A 3 -16.44 6.04 12.03
CA SER A 3 -16.27 7.29 12.76
C SER A 3 -16.52 8.47 11.81
N ASP A 4 -17.18 9.52 12.29
CA ASP A 4 -17.40 10.80 11.59
C ASP A 4 -16.09 11.56 11.21
N SER A 5 -14.93 10.91 11.35
CA SER A 5 -13.60 11.43 11.02
C SER A 5 -13.09 11.03 9.63
N GLU A 6 -13.83 10.22 8.86
CA GLU A 6 -13.39 9.82 7.52
C GLU A 6 -13.55 10.96 6.51
N PHE A 7 -12.46 11.29 5.82
CA PHE A 7 -12.45 12.29 4.75
C PHE A 7 -12.68 11.63 3.38
N PRO A 8 -13.79 11.91 2.67
CA PRO A 8 -14.12 11.29 1.39
C PRO A 8 -13.16 11.64 0.25
N VAL A 9 -13.01 10.73 -0.71
CA VAL A 9 -12.14 10.92 -1.90
C VAL A 9 -12.62 12.08 -2.77
N ASP A 10 -13.93 12.25 -2.96
CA ASP A 10 -14.50 13.33 -3.76
C ASP A 10 -14.20 14.72 -3.16
N LYS A 11 -14.25 14.85 -1.83
CA LYS A 11 -13.83 16.07 -1.13
C LYS A 11 -12.33 16.33 -1.32
N LEU A 12 -11.50 15.28 -1.31
CA LEU A 12 -10.07 15.44 -1.55
C LEU A 12 -9.81 15.96 -2.97
N ILE A 13 -10.47 15.39 -3.97
CA ILE A 13 -10.38 15.83 -5.37
C ILE A 13 -10.79 17.30 -5.50
N ARG A 14 -11.88 17.73 -4.86
CA ARG A 14 -12.32 19.14 -4.86
C ARG A 14 -11.26 20.08 -4.30
N LEU A 15 -10.60 19.72 -3.18
CA LEU A 15 -9.51 20.54 -2.64
C LEU A 15 -8.35 20.73 -3.63
N TYR A 16 -8.00 19.69 -4.38
CA TYR A 16 -6.99 19.81 -5.44
C TYR A 16 -7.45 20.70 -6.60
N GLN A 17 -8.72 20.60 -6.99
CA GLN A 17 -9.29 21.43 -8.05
C GLN A 17 -9.36 22.91 -7.65
N GLU A 18 -9.63 23.20 -6.37
CA GLU A 18 -9.73 24.56 -5.83
C GLU A 18 -8.35 25.22 -5.62
N HIS A 19 -7.34 24.45 -5.20
CA HIS A 19 -6.06 25.01 -4.76
C HIS A 19 -4.85 24.66 -5.64
N ALA A 20 -5.00 23.78 -6.63
CA ALA A 20 -3.93 23.22 -7.45
C ALA A 20 -2.90 22.39 -6.67
N VAL A 21 -2.13 21.57 -7.40
CA VAL A 21 -1.18 20.60 -6.84
C VAL A 21 -0.06 21.28 -6.04
N GLU A 22 0.45 22.41 -6.50
CA GLU A 22 1.56 23.14 -5.87
C GLU A 22 1.19 23.67 -4.49
N PHE A 23 -0.04 24.17 -4.32
CA PHE A 23 -0.53 24.61 -3.02
C PHE A 23 -0.67 23.43 -2.08
N MET A 24 -1.26 22.33 -2.55
CA MET A 24 -1.40 21.10 -1.76
C MET A 24 -0.03 20.60 -1.29
N ALA A 25 0.98 20.59 -2.16
CA ALA A 25 2.34 20.21 -1.82
C ALA A 25 2.98 21.17 -0.80
N LYS A 26 2.91 22.48 -1.01
CA LYS A 26 3.66 23.48 -0.23
C LYS A 26 2.98 23.85 1.09
N LYS A 27 1.66 23.98 1.11
CA LYS A 27 0.91 24.55 2.23
C LYS A 27 0.18 23.50 3.06
N VAL A 28 -0.38 22.48 2.41
CA VAL A 28 -1.13 21.41 3.09
C VAL A 28 -0.19 20.30 3.57
N TYR A 29 0.45 19.58 2.65
CA TYR A 29 1.35 18.47 3.00
C TYR A 29 2.73 18.92 3.47
N ARG A 30 3.12 20.16 3.14
CA ARG A 30 4.46 20.71 3.40
C ARG A 30 5.56 19.77 2.90
N ASN A 31 5.35 19.18 1.72
CA ASN A 31 6.21 18.19 1.11
C ASN A 31 6.28 18.40 -0.41
N LEU A 32 7.45 18.84 -0.88
CA LEU A 32 7.77 19.03 -2.30
C LEU A 32 8.56 17.85 -2.90
N GLN A 33 8.65 16.73 -2.20
CA GLN A 33 9.35 15.55 -2.70
C GLN A 33 8.63 14.96 -3.93
N ARG A 34 9.44 14.35 -4.79
CA ARG A 34 9.01 13.68 -6.01
C ARG A 34 8.90 12.16 -5.82
N THR A 35 8.17 11.50 -6.70
CA THR A 35 8.07 10.03 -6.74
C THR A 35 9.38 9.36 -7.19
N SER A 36 10.27 10.11 -7.83
CA SER A 36 11.62 9.70 -8.24
C SER A 36 12.54 10.92 -8.29
N SER A 37 13.84 10.72 -8.02
CA SER A 37 14.86 11.77 -8.01
C SER A 37 15.28 12.24 -9.40
N ARG A 38 15.04 11.45 -10.45
CA ARG A 38 15.47 11.77 -11.82
C ARG A 38 14.36 12.39 -12.68
N ASN A 39 13.17 11.80 -12.63
CA ASN A 39 12.05 12.22 -13.46
C ASN A 39 10.72 11.76 -12.83
N GLY A 40 10.49 12.09 -11.56
CA GLY A 40 9.22 11.76 -10.87
C GLY A 40 8.33 12.98 -10.70
N ILE A 41 7.01 12.83 -10.73
CA ILE A 41 6.07 13.91 -10.40
C ILE A 41 6.10 14.26 -8.91
N LEU A 42 5.49 15.39 -8.51
CA LEU A 42 5.29 15.68 -7.10
C LEU A 42 4.48 14.56 -6.45
N LYS A 43 4.82 14.18 -5.21
CA LYS A 43 4.00 13.21 -4.46
C LYS A 43 2.55 13.70 -4.30
N ALA A 44 2.36 15.00 -4.14
CA ALA A 44 1.02 15.61 -4.12
C ALA A 44 0.26 15.37 -5.45
N GLU A 45 0.95 15.42 -6.58
CA GLU A 45 0.34 15.13 -7.90
C GLU A 45 -0.04 13.65 -8.01
N ALA A 46 0.84 12.75 -7.57
CA ALA A 46 0.55 11.32 -7.53
C ALA A 46 -0.68 11.01 -6.66
N VAL A 47 -0.83 11.67 -5.51
CA VAL A 47 -2.02 11.55 -4.66
C VAL A 47 -3.30 12.00 -5.40
N PHE A 48 -3.25 13.11 -6.16
CA PHE A 48 -4.41 13.56 -6.93
C PHE A 48 -4.79 12.57 -8.05
N GLN A 49 -3.80 12.04 -8.77
CA GLN A 49 -4.03 11.02 -9.80
C GLN A 49 -4.62 9.74 -9.20
N VAL A 50 -4.09 9.27 -8.05
CA VAL A 50 -4.65 8.10 -7.35
C VAL A 50 -6.05 8.38 -6.84
N ALA A 51 -6.33 9.55 -6.25
CA ALA A 51 -7.67 9.91 -5.80
C ALA A 51 -8.67 9.91 -6.96
N SER A 52 -8.29 10.47 -8.10
CA SER A 52 -9.11 10.49 -9.32
C SER A 52 -9.35 9.07 -9.86
N LEU A 53 -8.34 8.20 -9.78
CA LEU A 53 -8.47 6.79 -10.14
C LEU A 53 -9.42 6.04 -9.18
N LEU A 54 -9.33 6.27 -7.87
CA LEU A 54 -10.26 5.71 -6.89
C LEU A 54 -11.71 6.13 -7.22
N GLN A 55 -11.94 7.42 -7.51
CA GLN A 55 -13.25 7.91 -7.91
C GLN A 55 -13.74 7.26 -9.22
N LYS A 56 -12.87 7.11 -10.23
CA LYS A 56 -13.19 6.41 -11.50
C LYS A 56 -13.70 4.98 -11.26
N TYR A 57 -13.15 4.29 -10.27
CA TYR A 57 -13.57 2.93 -9.88
C TYR A 57 -14.65 2.92 -8.79
N GLY A 58 -15.26 4.07 -8.51
CA GLY A 58 -16.39 4.19 -7.58
C GLY A 58 -16.02 4.08 -6.10
N VAL A 59 -14.75 4.29 -5.74
CA VAL A 59 -14.27 4.30 -4.36
C VAL A 59 -14.31 5.72 -3.82
N ASN A 60 -15.22 5.99 -2.89
CA ASN A 60 -15.29 7.28 -2.19
C ASN A 60 -14.92 7.17 -0.71
N ARG A 61 -15.11 5.99 -0.13
CA ARG A 61 -14.86 5.67 1.28
C ARG A 61 -14.11 4.35 1.43
N LEU A 62 -13.55 4.09 2.61
CA LEU A 62 -12.92 2.82 2.98
C LEU A 62 -13.90 1.65 2.86
N THR A 63 -15.19 1.87 3.05
CA THR A 63 -16.23 0.85 2.85
C THR A 63 -16.39 0.43 1.38
N ASP A 64 -15.88 1.21 0.42
CA ASP A 64 -15.95 0.91 -1.01
C ASP A 64 -14.74 0.10 -1.53
N MET A 65 -13.77 -0.22 -0.66
CA MET A 65 -12.49 -0.84 -1.06
C MET A 65 -12.65 -2.19 -1.76
N ASN A 66 -13.73 -2.91 -1.49
CA ASN A 66 -14.07 -4.16 -2.17
C ASN A 66 -14.24 -4.01 -3.69
N LYS A 67 -14.46 -2.79 -4.21
CA LYS A 67 -14.56 -2.51 -5.66
C LYS A 67 -13.22 -2.63 -6.40
N ILE A 68 -12.11 -2.49 -5.68
CA ILE A 68 -10.76 -2.42 -6.28
C ILE A 68 -9.82 -3.53 -5.81
N ILE A 69 -10.07 -4.13 -4.64
CA ILE A 69 -9.26 -5.26 -4.14
C ILE A 69 -9.40 -6.44 -5.12
N GLY A 70 -8.26 -6.93 -5.61
CA GLY A 70 -8.21 -8.03 -6.57
C GLY A 70 -8.69 -7.68 -7.97
N ASN A 71 -8.96 -6.41 -8.28
CA ASN A 71 -9.38 -5.96 -9.61
C ASN A 71 -8.16 -5.70 -10.52
N PRO A 72 -7.88 -6.56 -11.52
CA PRO A 72 -6.66 -6.43 -12.31
C PRO A 72 -6.63 -5.16 -13.18
N ALA A 73 -7.80 -4.66 -13.59
CA ALA A 73 -7.89 -3.43 -14.37
C ALA A 73 -7.50 -2.21 -13.54
N PHE A 74 -7.96 -2.16 -12.28
CA PHE A 74 -7.56 -1.12 -11.34
C PHE A 74 -6.06 -1.17 -11.06
N GLU A 75 -5.51 -2.35 -10.77
CA GLU A 75 -4.08 -2.51 -10.49
C GLU A 75 -3.22 -2.09 -11.71
N ALA A 76 -3.66 -2.43 -12.92
CA ALA A 76 -2.99 -2.04 -14.16
C ALA A 76 -3.05 -0.52 -14.39
N ASP A 77 -4.19 0.12 -14.16
CA ASP A 77 -4.33 1.58 -14.27
C ASP A 77 -3.51 2.29 -13.19
N PHE A 78 -3.47 1.78 -11.96
CA PHE A 78 -2.66 2.34 -10.88
C PHE A 78 -1.17 2.34 -11.23
N LYS A 79 -0.66 1.23 -11.79
CA LYS A 79 0.75 1.10 -12.19
C LYS A 79 1.16 2.04 -13.33
N LYS A 80 0.21 2.61 -14.08
CA LYS A 80 0.50 3.63 -15.11
C LYS A 80 0.81 5.01 -14.51
N ILE A 81 0.42 5.26 -13.25
CA ILE A 81 0.73 6.52 -12.56
C ILE A 81 2.25 6.62 -12.33
N GLN A 82 2.82 7.78 -12.65
CA GLN A 82 4.27 7.97 -12.63
C GLN A 82 4.88 7.75 -11.24
N GLY A 83 5.79 6.77 -11.16
CA GLY A 83 6.42 6.34 -9.91
C GLY A 83 5.64 5.28 -9.13
N GLN A 84 4.57 4.72 -9.69
CA GLN A 84 3.75 3.66 -9.08
C GLN A 84 3.88 2.30 -9.76
N SER A 85 4.78 2.17 -10.76
CA SER A 85 4.89 0.99 -11.62
C SER A 85 5.22 -0.31 -10.87
N SER A 86 5.92 -0.25 -9.75
CA SER A 86 6.22 -1.43 -8.92
C SER A 86 4.99 -2.00 -8.22
N GLY A 87 3.93 -1.21 -8.02
CA GLY A 87 2.76 -1.60 -7.22
C GLY A 87 3.02 -1.72 -5.71
N ILE A 88 4.23 -1.42 -5.23
CA ILE A 88 4.57 -1.51 -3.80
C ILE A 88 3.71 -0.55 -2.96
N SER A 89 3.51 0.67 -3.47
CA SER A 89 2.63 1.66 -2.84
C SER A 89 1.17 1.24 -2.83
N LEU A 90 0.72 0.47 -3.84
CA LEU A 90 -0.64 -0.05 -3.90
C LEU A 90 -0.90 -1.10 -2.82
N ARG A 91 0.02 -2.06 -2.68
CA ARG A 91 -0.02 -3.07 -1.61
C ARG A 91 -0.02 -2.39 -0.23
N TYR A 92 0.82 -1.36 -0.05
CA TYR A 92 0.84 -0.56 1.18
C TYR A 92 -0.47 0.20 1.41
N PHE A 93 -1.08 0.75 0.36
CA PHE A 93 -2.38 1.40 0.44
C PHE A 93 -3.47 0.42 0.89
N TYR A 94 -3.54 -0.78 0.34
CA TYR A 94 -4.49 -1.81 0.79
C TYR A 94 -4.29 -2.20 2.25
N MET A 95 -3.04 -2.37 2.68
CA MET A 95 -2.72 -2.64 4.08
C MET A 95 -3.23 -1.51 5.00
N LEU A 96 -2.99 -0.24 4.65
CA LEU A 96 -3.48 0.91 5.42
C LEU A 96 -5.00 1.07 5.37
N ALA A 97 -5.64 0.65 4.28
CA ALA A 97 -7.09 0.62 4.13
C ALA A 97 -7.76 -0.54 4.90
N GLY A 98 -6.98 -1.38 5.58
CA GLY A 98 -7.49 -2.45 6.44
C GLY A 98 -7.67 -3.81 5.74
N VAL A 99 -7.11 -4.01 4.56
CA VAL A 99 -7.15 -5.29 3.84
C VAL A 99 -6.25 -6.31 4.53
N GLU A 100 -6.84 -7.31 5.19
CA GLU A 100 -6.10 -8.28 6.01
C GLU A 100 -5.15 -9.19 5.22
N SER A 101 -5.40 -9.39 3.93
CA SER A 101 -4.57 -10.22 3.04
C SER A 101 -3.31 -9.50 2.53
N GLU A 102 -3.12 -8.22 2.88
CA GLU A 102 -2.06 -7.39 2.33
C GLU A 102 -1.07 -6.97 3.42
N ILE A 103 0.21 -7.25 3.19
CA ILE A 103 1.30 -6.92 4.12
C ILE A 103 2.43 -6.27 3.36
N LYS A 104 2.96 -5.20 3.92
CA LYS A 104 4.21 -4.59 3.46
C LYS A 104 5.38 -5.40 4.03
N PRO A 105 6.18 -6.09 3.20
CA PRO A 105 7.46 -6.61 3.66
C PRO A 105 8.37 -5.41 3.99
N ASP A 106 8.61 -5.18 5.27
CA ASP A 106 9.56 -4.18 5.74
C ASP A 106 10.98 -4.77 5.83
N ARG A 107 11.93 -3.99 6.34
CA ARG A 107 13.31 -4.46 6.47
C ARG A 107 13.46 -5.64 7.43
N MET A 108 12.60 -5.79 8.43
CA MET A 108 12.65 -6.92 9.36
C MET A 108 12.19 -8.20 8.67
N VAL A 109 11.11 -8.11 7.90
CA VAL A 109 10.61 -9.24 7.12
C VAL A 109 11.61 -9.68 6.06
N ILE A 110 12.21 -8.73 5.33
CA ILE A 110 13.28 -9.04 4.37
C ILE A 110 14.44 -9.76 5.07
N ARG A 111 14.95 -9.22 6.19
CA ARG A 111 16.04 -9.87 6.96
C ARG A 111 15.68 -11.26 7.44
N PHE A 112 14.42 -11.48 7.83
CA PHE A 112 13.94 -12.80 8.25
C PHE A 112 14.01 -13.80 7.11
N ILE A 113 13.48 -13.42 5.96
CA ILE A 113 13.50 -14.28 4.78
C ILE A 113 14.94 -14.53 4.31
N GLU A 114 15.79 -13.51 4.27
CA GLU A 114 17.21 -13.67 3.89
C GLU A 114 17.96 -14.59 4.86
N SER A 115 17.72 -14.45 6.16
CA SER A 115 18.31 -15.33 7.18
C SER A 115 17.83 -16.76 7.06
N ALA A 116 16.58 -16.98 6.65
CA ALA A 116 16.01 -18.31 6.49
C ALA A 116 16.49 -18.99 5.18
N LEU A 117 16.63 -18.22 4.10
CA LEU A 117 17.02 -18.73 2.78
C LEU A 117 18.54 -18.75 2.56
N GLY A 118 19.32 -18.05 3.38
CA GLY A 118 20.77 -17.93 3.21
C GLY A 118 21.19 -17.12 1.98
N ARG A 119 20.28 -16.31 1.41
CA ARG A 119 20.54 -15.47 0.23
C ARG A 119 19.78 -14.14 0.31
N PRO A 120 20.25 -13.09 -0.38
CA PRO A 120 19.47 -11.88 -0.58
C PRO A 120 18.15 -12.17 -1.31
N VAL A 121 17.10 -11.41 -0.98
CA VAL A 121 15.79 -11.48 -1.66
C VAL A 121 15.34 -10.12 -2.14
N LYS A 122 14.65 -10.08 -3.28
CA LYS A 122 14.02 -8.85 -3.76
C LYS A 122 12.73 -8.57 -2.98
N MET A 123 12.34 -7.30 -2.89
CA MET A 123 11.13 -6.90 -2.17
C MET A 123 9.87 -7.53 -2.78
N GLU A 124 9.87 -7.74 -4.09
CA GLU A 124 8.79 -8.36 -4.85
C GLU A 124 8.66 -9.87 -4.57
N GLU A 125 9.74 -10.54 -4.15
CA GLU A 125 9.72 -11.96 -3.76
C GLU A 125 9.10 -12.15 -2.37
N CYS A 126 9.19 -11.15 -1.50
CA CYS A 126 8.88 -11.31 -0.08
C CYS A 126 7.40 -11.61 0.17
N HIS A 127 6.49 -10.90 -0.49
CA HIS A 127 5.06 -11.09 -0.26
C HIS A 127 4.57 -12.47 -0.73
N PRO A 128 4.89 -12.95 -1.95
CA PRO A 128 4.59 -14.32 -2.36
C PRO A 128 5.14 -15.37 -1.39
N LEU A 129 6.39 -15.23 -0.95
CA LEU A 129 7.02 -16.16 -0.01
C LEU A 129 6.27 -16.23 1.33
N LEU A 130 5.83 -15.08 1.87
CA LEU A 130 5.05 -15.05 3.11
C LEU A 130 3.67 -15.67 2.95
N VAL A 131 3.00 -15.40 1.81
CA VAL A 131 1.68 -15.98 1.52
C VAL A 131 1.78 -17.49 1.45
N GLU A 132 2.74 -18.02 0.69
CA GLU A 132 2.98 -19.46 0.60
C GLU A 132 3.37 -20.07 1.95
N THR A 133 4.24 -19.41 2.71
CA THR A 133 4.62 -19.85 4.07
C THR A 133 3.41 -19.90 4.99
N CYS A 134 2.56 -18.87 4.97
CA CYS A 134 1.33 -18.85 5.77
C CYS A 134 0.42 -20.01 5.39
N ASN A 135 0.23 -20.28 4.09
CA ASN A 135 -0.59 -21.38 3.60
C ASN A 135 -0.06 -22.75 4.05
N LEU A 136 1.27 -22.95 4.02
CA LEU A 136 1.91 -24.18 4.50
C LEU A 136 1.68 -24.37 6.01
N LEU A 137 1.77 -23.30 6.79
CA LEU A 137 1.61 -23.35 8.25
C LEU A 137 0.15 -23.52 8.69
N THR A 138 -0.83 -23.29 7.81
CA THR A 138 -2.25 -23.46 8.13
C THR A 138 -2.62 -24.89 8.54
N SER A 139 -1.86 -25.92 8.10
CA SER A 139 -2.08 -27.30 8.55
C SER A 139 -1.93 -27.46 10.05
N ASP A 140 -0.94 -26.76 10.63
CA ASP A 140 -0.55 -26.87 12.03
C ASP A 140 -1.19 -25.75 12.86
N TYR A 141 -1.48 -24.61 12.21
CA TYR A 141 -2.07 -23.42 12.81
C TYR A 141 -3.28 -22.94 11.99
N PRO A 142 -4.46 -23.58 12.13
CA PRO A 142 -5.62 -23.31 11.28
C PRO A 142 -6.14 -21.87 11.31
N ASN A 143 -5.86 -21.14 12.39
CA ASN A 143 -6.27 -19.74 12.58
C ASN A 143 -5.16 -18.73 12.23
N LEU A 144 -4.01 -19.20 11.71
CA LEU A 144 -2.92 -18.31 11.33
C LEU A 144 -3.33 -17.48 10.12
N LYS A 145 -3.33 -16.16 10.31
CA LYS A 145 -3.48 -15.18 9.23
C LYS A 145 -2.12 -14.63 8.86
N LEU A 146 -1.99 -14.17 7.61
CA LEU A 146 -0.78 -13.52 7.11
C LEU A 146 -0.34 -12.39 8.06
N ARG A 147 -1.28 -11.58 8.58
CA ARG A 147 -1.01 -10.47 9.52
C ARG A 147 -0.42 -10.93 10.84
N SER A 148 -0.89 -12.05 11.35
CA SER A 148 -0.38 -12.66 12.59
C SER A 148 1.01 -13.24 12.37
N LEU A 149 1.28 -13.82 11.19
CA LEU A 149 2.61 -14.29 10.79
C LEU A 149 3.61 -13.14 10.69
N ASP A 150 3.25 -12.04 10.01
CA ASP A 150 4.07 -10.83 9.93
C ASP A 150 4.38 -10.24 11.31
N HIS A 151 3.37 -10.12 12.17
CA HIS A 151 3.58 -9.69 13.55
C HIS A 151 4.52 -10.63 14.31
N ALA A 152 4.39 -11.95 14.15
CA ALA A 152 5.29 -12.91 14.80
C ALA A 152 6.74 -12.78 14.29
N ILE A 153 6.94 -12.61 12.99
CA ILE A 153 8.26 -12.35 12.37
C ILE A 153 8.85 -11.07 12.94
N TRP A 154 8.05 -10.01 13.06
CA TRP A 154 8.48 -8.74 13.63
C TRP A 154 8.91 -8.88 15.10
N GLN A 155 8.13 -9.61 15.91
CA GLN A 155 8.47 -9.89 17.31
C GLN A 155 9.76 -10.73 17.45
N PHE A 156 10.00 -11.65 16.53
CA PHE A 156 11.24 -12.43 16.49
C PHE A 156 12.43 -11.55 16.12
N GLN A 157 12.28 -10.69 15.11
CA GLN A 157 13.37 -9.86 14.59
C GLN A 157 13.73 -8.67 15.49
N ARG A 158 12.79 -8.09 16.24
CA ARG A 158 13.08 -6.94 17.10
C ARG A 158 14.05 -7.22 18.24
N VAL A 159 14.24 -8.50 18.61
CA VAL A 159 15.10 -8.95 19.71
C VAL A 159 16.51 -9.32 19.22
N ARG A 160 16.71 -9.44 17.90
CA ARG A 160 17.98 -9.73 17.24
C ARG A 160 18.63 -8.47 16.68
#